data_AF-A0A4V2JXQ0-F1
#
_entry.id   AF-A0A4V2JXQ0-F1
#
_cell.length_a   1.000
_cell.length_b   1.000
_cell.length_c   1.000
_cell.angle_alpha   90.00
_cell.angle_beta   90.00
_cell.angle_gamma   90.00
#
_symmetry.space_group_name_H-M   'P 1'
#
loop_
_entity.id
_entity.type
_entity.pdbx_description
1 polymer ?
#
loop_
_entity_poly.entity_id
_entity_poly.type
_entity_poly.pdbx_seq_one_letter_code
_entity_poly.pdbx_strand_id
1 'polypeptide(L)'
;MDPKLSHFLNNDNFKEERKRKIKKEEVKVEIKEMSVSLPDKEQESPDILTIRENKIVIDHSATFTVKENTENFQVTNDTDKIITSLTYSKRVPAGRWLKNESDTFFDALSICGTDFTMINRFLPSKTRKQIKNKFLNEEKKNPHKIAAALNKHSTYNPNDFKRLSKFNIEDKENS
;
A
#
# COMPACT_ATOMS: atom_id res chain seq x y z
N MET A 1 35.86 38.37 -9.43
CA MET A 1 34.60 37.65 -9.13
C MET A 1 34.80 36.20 -9.47
N ASP A 2 34.48 35.28 -8.56
CA ASP A 2 34.72 33.85 -8.78
C ASP A 2 33.89 33.32 -9.97
N PRO A 3 34.49 32.59 -10.93
CA PRO A 3 33.79 32.07 -12.11
C PRO A 3 32.60 31.17 -11.77
N LYS A 4 32.62 30.55 -10.58
CA LYS A 4 31.55 29.69 -10.10
C LYS A 4 30.37 30.49 -9.56
N LEU A 5 30.59 31.69 -9.02
CA LEU A 5 29.54 32.55 -8.47
C LEU A 5 28.76 33.26 -9.59
N SER A 6 29.40 33.65 -10.69
CA SER A 6 28.73 34.33 -11.80
C SER A 6 27.65 33.44 -12.46
N HIS A 7 27.86 32.13 -12.50
CA HIS A 7 26.90 31.16 -13.05
C HIS A 7 25.56 31.13 -12.29
N PHE A 8 25.55 31.41 -10.98
CA PHE A 8 24.35 31.36 -10.13
C PHE A 8 23.69 32.73 -9.93
N LEU A 9 24.40 33.82 -10.23
CA LEU A 9 23.88 35.19 -10.15
C LEU A 9 23.29 35.68 -11.49
N ASN A 10 23.56 34.99 -12.59
CA ASN A 10 22.93 35.27 -13.88
C ASN A 10 21.51 34.71 -13.92
N ASN A 11 20.53 35.61 -13.80
CA ASN A 11 19.10 35.29 -13.84
C ASN A 11 18.61 34.72 -15.19
N ASP A 12 19.45 34.79 -16.24
CA ASP A 12 19.18 34.20 -17.56
C ASP A 12 19.24 32.66 -17.56
N ASN A 13 19.81 32.05 -16.50
CA ASN A 13 19.97 30.59 -16.39
C ASN A 13 18.71 29.89 -15.84
N PHE A 14 17.76 30.65 -15.27
CA PHE A 14 16.46 30.15 -14.85
C PHE A 14 15.48 30.30 -16.02
N LYS A 15 15.49 29.35 -16.95
CA LYS A 15 14.43 29.26 -17.98
C LYS A 15 13.06 29.17 -17.31
N GLU A 16 12.15 30.03 -17.76
CA GLU A 16 10.77 30.17 -17.33
C GLU A 16 10.09 28.82 -17.03
N GLU A 17 9.27 28.82 -15.97
CA GLU A 17 8.48 27.68 -15.51
C GLU A 17 7.84 26.93 -16.68
N ARG A 18 8.35 25.72 -16.96
CA ARG A 18 7.68 24.79 -17.87
C ARG A 18 6.38 24.35 -17.20
N LYS A 19 5.29 25.07 -17.45
CA LYS A 19 3.93 24.62 -17.17
C LYS A 19 3.73 23.29 -17.91
N ARG A 20 3.80 22.17 -17.19
CA ARG A 20 3.55 20.83 -17.75
C ARG A 20 2.08 20.76 -18.16
N LYS A 21 1.81 20.86 -19.46
CA LYS A 21 0.50 20.45 -20.03
C LYS A 21 0.41 18.93 -19.90
N ILE A 22 -0.44 18.45 -19.01
CA ILE A 22 -0.82 17.04 -18.95
C ILE A 22 -1.70 16.79 -20.17
N LYS A 23 -1.15 16.19 -21.23
CA LYS A 23 -1.95 15.56 -22.28
C LYS A 23 -2.53 14.28 -21.69
N LYS A 24 -3.86 14.20 -21.59
CA LYS A 24 -4.56 12.92 -21.46
C LYS A 24 -4.53 12.26 -22.83
N GLU A 25 -3.49 11.47 -23.10
CA GLU A 25 -3.53 10.50 -24.20
C GLU A 25 -4.00 9.19 -23.58
N GLU A 26 -5.21 8.78 -23.96
CA GLU A 26 -5.81 7.50 -23.58
C GLU A 26 -5.02 6.39 -24.27
N VAL A 27 -4.18 5.70 -23.49
CA VAL A 27 -3.46 4.52 -23.98
C VAL A 27 -4.47 3.38 -24.12
N LYS A 28 -4.82 3.07 -25.37
CA LYS A 28 -5.65 1.91 -25.70
C LYS A 28 -4.80 0.64 -25.51
N VAL A 29 -4.93 0.00 -24.34
CA VAL A 29 -4.30 -1.29 -24.06
C VAL A 29 -5.12 -2.38 -24.75
N GLU A 30 -4.60 -2.91 -25.86
CA GLU A 30 -5.16 -4.08 -26.52
C GLU A 30 -4.74 -5.33 -25.74
N ILE A 31 -5.63 -5.81 -24.88
CA ILE A 31 -5.46 -7.08 -24.17
C ILE A 31 -5.71 -8.18 -25.20
N LYS A 32 -4.62 -8.78 -25.71
CA LYS A 32 -4.72 -9.99 -26.50
C LYS A 32 -4.93 -11.15 -25.52
N GLU A 33 -6.19 -11.46 -25.21
CA GLU A 33 -6.56 -12.65 -24.45
C GLU A 33 -6.17 -13.89 -25.26
N MET A 34 -4.97 -14.42 -24.98
CA MET A 34 -4.62 -15.77 -25.42
C MET A 34 -5.18 -16.72 -24.37
N SER A 35 -6.43 -17.16 -24.57
CA SER A 35 -7.05 -18.21 -23.77
C SER A 35 -6.32 -19.52 -24.05
N VAL A 36 -5.37 -19.88 -23.18
CA VAL A 36 -4.81 -21.23 -23.14
C VAL A 36 -5.58 -21.98 -22.04
N SER A 37 -6.46 -22.87 -22.49
CA SER A 37 -7.21 -23.80 -21.65
C SER A 37 -6.26 -24.60 -20.75
N LEU A 38 -6.51 -24.59 -19.45
CA LEU A 38 -5.89 -25.52 -18.50
C LEU A 38 -6.32 -26.95 -18.83
N PRO A 39 -5.40 -27.91 -19.02
CA PRO A 39 -5.72 -29.30 -18.79
C PRO A 39 -5.37 -29.62 -17.33
N ASP A 40 -6.40 -29.79 -16.50
CA ASP A 40 -6.30 -30.57 -15.27
C ASP A 40 -6.00 -32.02 -15.66
N LYS A 41 -4.73 -32.32 -15.91
CA LYS A 41 -4.24 -33.69 -15.89
C LYS A 41 -3.50 -33.87 -14.58
N GLU A 42 -4.19 -34.49 -13.64
CA GLU A 42 -3.54 -35.27 -12.58
C GLU A 42 -2.52 -36.19 -13.29
N GLN A 43 -1.26 -35.78 -13.30
CA GLN A 43 -0.19 -36.62 -13.81
C GLN A 43 0.00 -37.74 -12.79
N GLU A 44 -0.60 -38.89 -13.08
CA GLU A 44 -0.25 -40.14 -12.41
C GLU A 44 1.28 -40.32 -12.52
N SER A 45 1.96 -40.36 -11.37
CA SER A 45 3.39 -40.61 -11.32
C SER A 45 3.65 -42.02 -11.90
N PRO A 46 4.44 -42.16 -12.97
CA PRO A 46 4.65 -43.45 -13.60
C PRO A 46 5.35 -44.42 -12.62
N ASP A 47 4.87 -45.66 -12.57
CA ASP A 47 5.44 -46.71 -11.73
C ASP A 47 6.87 -47.04 -12.18
N ILE A 48 7.84 -46.85 -11.30
CA ILE A 48 9.28 -47.01 -11.58
C ILE A 48 9.65 -48.49 -11.83
N LEU A 49 8.85 -49.45 -11.35
CA LEU A 49 9.10 -50.89 -11.45
C LEU A 49 7.99 -51.57 -12.23
N THR A 50 8.33 -52.24 -13.34
CA THR A 50 7.36 -53.00 -14.15
C THR A 50 7.82 -54.46 -14.30
N ILE A 51 6.87 -55.39 -14.35
CA ILE A 51 7.17 -56.82 -14.54
C ILE A 51 6.97 -57.15 -16.01
N ARG A 52 8.02 -57.60 -16.70
CA ARG A 52 7.96 -58.14 -18.06
C ARG A 52 8.61 -59.52 -18.05
N GLU A 53 7.93 -60.50 -18.65
CA GLU A 53 8.46 -61.86 -18.80
C GLU A 53 8.95 -62.49 -17.47
N ASN A 54 8.16 -62.38 -16.41
CA ASN A 54 8.49 -62.87 -15.05
C ASN A 54 9.77 -62.29 -14.43
N LYS A 55 10.30 -61.18 -14.94
CA LYS A 55 11.42 -60.44 -14.36
C LYS A 55 11.00 -59.02 -14.01
N ILE A 56 11.48 -58.52 -12.88
CA ILE A 56 11.26 -57.13 -12.44
C ILE A 56 12.26 -56.25 -13.18
N VAL A 57 11.77 -55.26 -13.92
CA VAL A 57 12.57 -54.33 -14.73
C VAL A 57 12.29 -52.90 -14.25
N ILE A 58 13.35 -52.11 -14.09
CA ILE A 58 13.26 -50.69 -13.72
C ILE A 58 13.02 -49.88 -14.99
N ASP A 59 11.97 -49.06 -15.00
CA ASP A 59 11.74 -48.12 -16.09
C ASP A 59 12.55 -46.84 -15.85
N HIS A 60 13.63 -46.71 -16.63
CA HIS A 60 14.54 -45.58 -16.54
C HIS A 60 13.89 -44.24 -16.92
N SER A 61 12.77 -44.26 -17.67
CA SER A 61 12.04 -43.05 -18.06
C SER A 61 11.28 -42.41 -16.88
N ALA A 62 10.88 -43.21 -15.90
CA ALA A 62 10.20 -42.78 -14.67
C ALA A 62 11.18 -42.39 -13.54
N THR A 63 12.49 -42.55 -13.75
CA THR A 63 13.50 -42.38 -12.69
C THR A 63 13.83 -40.91 -12.41
N PHE A 64 13.58 -40.01 -13.36
CA PHE A 64 13.86 -38.57 -13.21
C PHE A 64 12.61 -37.75 -13.54
N THR A 65 12.23 -36.86 -12.64
CA THR A 65 11.20 -35.85 -12.90
C THR A 65 11.87 -34.50 -13.09
N VAL A 66 11.78 -33.95 -14.30
CA VAL A 66 12.10 -32.54 -14.54
C VAL A 66 10.96 -31.74 -13.92
N LYS A 67 11.20 -31.14 -12.75
CA LYS A 67 10.31 -30.08 -12.26
C LYS A 67 10.54 -28.86 -13.15
N GLU A 68 9.82 -28.79 -14.27
CA GLU A 68 9.70 -27.54 -15.00
C GLU A 68 8.95 -26.58 -14.06
N ASN A 69 9.63 -25.52 -13.61
CA ASN A 69 8.97 -24.45 -12.88
C ASN A 69 7.97 -23.79 -13.85
N THR A 70 6.73 -24.26 -13.86
CA THR A 70 5.60 -23.65 -14.60
C THR A 70 5.08 -22.40 -13.90
N GLU A 71 5.91 -21.74 -13.09
CA GLU A 71 5.59 -20.44 -12.54
C GLU A 71 5.72 -19.42 -13.67
N ASN A 72 4.59 -18.85 -14.07
CA ASN A 72 4.55 -17.81 -15.10
C ASN A 72 5.28 -16.56 -14.59
N PHE A 73 6.57 -16.41 -14.92
CA PHE A 73 7.32 -15.20 -14.63
C PHE A 73 6.96 -14.09 -15.64
N GLN A 74 6.44 -12.97 -15.15
CA GLN A 74 6.28 -11.78 -15.96
C GLN A 74 7.65 -11.11 -16.14
N VAL A 75 8.21 -11.17 -17.35
CA VAL A 75 9.41 -10.42 -17.71
C VAL A 75 9.02 -8.94 -17.92
N THR A 76 9.33 -8.09 -16.94
CA THR A 76 9.16 -6.63 -17.05
C THR A 76 10.48 -5.95 -17.40
N ASN A 77 10.46 -5.03 -18.36
CA ASN A 77 11.61 -4.18 -18.66
C ASN A 77 11.73 -3.05 -17.63
N ASP A 78 12.89 -2.92 -16.98
CA ASP A 78 13.15 -1.93 -15.93
C ASP A 78 13.44 -0.50 -16.44
N THR A 79 13.30 -0.26 -17.75
CA THR A 79 13.72 0.99 -18.41
C THR A 79 12.87 2.20 -18.04
N ASP A 80 11.65 1.99 -17.56
CA ASP A 80 10.66 3.07 -17.39
C ASP A 80 10.61 3.62 -15.95
N LYS A 81 11.35 3.01 -15.01
CA LYS A 81 11.28 3.36 -13.59
C LYS A 81 12.28 4.47 -13.24
N ILE A 82 11.76 5.66 -12.95
CA ILE A 82 12.56 6.76 -12.41
C ILE A 82 12.97 6.43 -10.97
N ILE A 83 14.27 6.23 -10.75
CA ILE A 83 14.85 5.99 -9.42
C ILE A 83 15.37 7.31 -8.83
N THR A 84 14.96 7.60 -7.61
CA THR A 84 15.46 8.71 -6.79
C THR A 84 16.01 8.16 -5.48
N SER A 85 16.71 8.99 -4.70
CA SER A 85 17.22 8.60 -3.38
C SER A 85 16.13 8.13 -2.40
N LEU A 86 14.85 8.45 -2.65
CA LEU A 86 13.71 8.03 -1.83
C LEU A 86 12.98 6.79 -2.37
N THR A 87 13.26 6.31 -3.59
CA THR A 87 12.45 5.26 -4.26
C THR A 87 12.40 3.94 -3.49
N TYR A 88 13.47 3.59 -2.77
CA TYR A 88 13.53 2.37 -1.94
C TYR A 88 13.46 2.67 -0.44
N SER A 89 12.97 3.86 -0.07
CA SER A 89 12.86 4.26 1.33
C SER A 89 11.68 3.55 2.00
N LYS A 90 11.82 3.22 3.29
CA LYS A 90 10.74 2.73 4.15
C LYS A 90 9.74 3.82 4.56
N ARG A 91 9.78 4.99 3.91
CA ARG A 91 8.91 6.12 4.21
C ARG A 91 7.49 5.82 3.72
N VAL A 92 6.57 5.79 4.67
CA VAL A 92 5.13 5.80 4.36
C VAL A 92 4.75 7.25 4.04
N PRO A 93 4.14 7.54 2.88
CA PRO A 93 3.69 8.88 2.56
C PRO A 93 2.68 9.36 3.60
N ALA A 94 2.80 10.63 4.00
CA ALA A 94 1.82 11.24 4.88
C ALA A 94 0.52 11.46 4.09
N GLY A 95 -0.49 10.63 4.35
CA GLY A 95 -1.82 10.83 3.79
C GLY A 95 -2.40 12.18 4.23
N ARG A 96 -3.10 12.86 3.31
CA ARG A 96 -3.85 14.07 3.66
C ARG A 96 -4.95 13.72 4.67
N TRP A 97 -5.19 14.60 5.63
CA TRP A 97 -6.28 14.46 6.58
C TRP A 97 -7.57 14.98 5.94
N LEU A 98 -8.55 14.09 5.78
CA LEU A 98 -9.89 14.49 5.38
C LEU A 98 -10.58 15.23 6.54
N LYS A 99 -11.64 15.99 6.23
CA LYS A 99 -12.44 16.67 7.27
C LYS A 99 -13.10 15.63 8.18
N ASN A 100 -13.77 14.64 7.58
CA ASN A 100 -14.41 13.52 8.29
C ASN A 100 -13.41 12.76 9.19
N GLU A 101 -12.19 12.49 8.70
CA GLU A 101 -11.12 11.86 9.49
C GLU A 101 -10.63 12.75 10.65
N SER A 102 -10.65 14.07 10.49
CA SER A 102 -10.28 15.00 11.55
C SER A 102 -11.36 15.09 12.62
N ASP A 103 -12.63 15.04 12.23
CA ASP A 103 -13.76 15.09 13.16
C ASP A 103 -13.85 13.80 13.99
N THR A 104 -13.77 12.65 13.33
CA THR A 104 -13.66 11.33 13.98
C THR A 104 -12.45 11.23 14.91
N PHE A 105 -11.32 11.89 14.60
CA PHE A 105 -10.17 11.98 15.50
C PHE A 105 -10.52 12.71 16.82
N PHE A 106 -11.23 13.83 16.78
CA PHE A 106 -11.63 14.56 17.99
C PHE A 106 -12.67 13.80 18.82
N ASP A 107 -13.58 13.09 18.14
CA ASP A 107 -14.55 12.21 18.81
C ASP A 107 -13.85 11.02 19.48
N ALA A 108 -12.93 10.36 18.77
CA ALA A 108 -12.15 9.26 19.33
C ALA A 108 -11.25 9.71 20.49
N LEU A 109 -10.69 10.92 20.42
CA LEU A 109 -9.92 11.55 21.51
C LEU A 109 -10.78 11.77 22.75
N SER A 110 -12.06 12.10 22.58
CA SER A 110 -13.01 12.29 23.69
C SER A 110 -13.39 10.97 24.37
N ILE A 111 -13.35 9.83 23.66
CA ILE A 111 -13.69 8.50 24.22
C ILE A 111 -12.47 7.79 24.80
N CYS A 112 -11.34 7.87 24.11
CA CYS A 112 -10.14 7.09 24.43
C CYS A 112 -9.09 7.86 25.22
N GLY A 113 -9.16 9.19 25.20
CA GLY A 113 -8.08 10.03 25.68
C GLY A 113 -6.84 9.90 24.80
N THR A 114 -5.65 9.92 25.39
CA THR A 114 -4.37 9.97 24.66
C THR A 114 -3.84 8.62 24.17
N ASP A 115 -4.63 7.54 24.23
CA ASP A 115 -4.24 6.26 23.65
C ASP A 115 -4.40 6.25 22.13
N PHE A 116 -3.31 6.59 21.44
CA PHE A 116 -3.25 6.59 19.98
C PHE A 116 -3.39 5.21 19.35
N THR A 117 -3.12 4.13 20.08
CA THR A 117 -3.29 2.76 19.57
C THR A 117 -4.78 2.43 19.49
N MET A 118 -5.54 2.85 20.49
CA MET A 118 -6.99 2.70 20.49
C MET A 118 -7.65 3.60 19.44
N ILE A 119 -7.20 4.86 19.32
CA ILE A 119 -7.69 5.78 18.28
C ILE A 119 -7.46 5.22 16.87
N ASN A 120 -6.35 4.51 16.65
CA ASN A 120 -6.02 3.87 15.37
C ASN A 120 -7.07 2.85 14.91
N ARG A 121 -7.81 2.23 15.84
CA ARG A 121 -8.87 1.27 15.51
C ARG A 121 -10.07 1.94 14.83
N PHE A 122 -10.29 3.24 15.06
CA PHE A 122 -11.34 4.02 14.41
C PHE A 122 -10.88 4.71 13.13
N LEU A 123 -9.59 4.64 12.79
CA LEU A 123 -9.01 5.32 11.63
C LEU A 123 -8.10 4.34 10.88
N PRO A 124 -8.65 3.32 10.20
CA PRO A 124 -7.83 2.28 9.56
C PRO A 124 -6.96 2.80 8.41
N SER A 125 -7.35 3.92 7.79
CA SER A 125 -6.55 4.62 6.76
C SER A 125 -5.27 5.25 7.33
N LYS A 126 -5.22 5.47 8.65
CA LYS A 126 -4.12 6.14 9.33
C LYS A 126 -3.34 5.16 10.18
N THR A 127 -2.06 5.45 10.36
CA THR A 127 -1.18 4.70 11.27
C THR A 127 -1.10 5.41 12.61
N ARG A 128 -0.88 4.67 13.71
CA ARG A 128 -0.61 5.21 15.06
C ARG A 128 0.38 6.39 15.08
N LYS A 129 1.46 6.32 14.29
CA LYS A 129 2.44 7.43 14.16
C LYS A 129 1.81 8.70 13.57
N GLN A 130 0.95 8.56 12.56
CA GLN A 130 0.26 9.68 11.94
C GLN A 130 -0.77 10.31 12.89
N ILE A 131 -1.46 9.50 13.70
CA ILE A 131 -2.41 9.95 14.73
C ILE A 131 -1.69 10.75 15.80
N LYS A 132 -0.55 10.27 16.31
CA LYS A 132 0.30 11.03 17.24
C LYS A 132 0.73 12.37 16.62
N ASN A 133 1.18 12.36 15.36
CA ASN A 133 1.60 13.58 14.68
C ASN A 133 0.43 14.55 14.48
N LYS A 134 -0.78 14.05 14.24
CA LYS A 134 -2.00 14.86 14.16
C LYS A 134 -2.31 15.51 15.50
N PHE A 135 -2.25 14.76 16.60
CA PHE A 135 -2.39 15.31 17.95
C PHE A 135 -1.40 16.46 18.20
N LEU A 136 -0.10 16.23 17.97
CA LEU A 136 0.94 17.25 18.18
C LEU A 136 0.75 18.49 17.29
N ASN A 137 0.24 18.31 16.07
CA ASN A 137 -0.02 19.41 15.15
C ASN A 137 -1.26 20.21 15.58
N GLU A 138 -2.33 19.53 15.99
CA GLU A 138 -3.56 20.17 16.47
C GLU A 138 -3.36 20.83 17.84
N GLU A 139 -2.48 20.30 18.69
CA GLU A 139 -2.10 20.94 19.96
C GLU A 139 -1.46 22.31 19.72
N LYS A 140 -0.61 22.42 18.70
CA LYS A 140 0.02 23.67 18.29
C LYS A 140 -0.94 24.63 17.58
N LYS A 141 -1.81 24.09 16.73
CA LYS A 141 -2.71 24.90 15.89
C LYS A 141 -3.98 25.34 16.62
N ASN A 142 -4.59 24.43 17.37
CA ASN A 142 -5.92 24.54 17.95
C ASN A 142 -5.96 23.93 19.38
N PRO A 143 -5.22 24.51 20.35
CA PRO A 143 -5.14 23.96 21.70
C PRO A 143 -6.51 23.84 22.38
N HIS A 144 -7.43 24.79 22.10
CA HIS A 144 -8.78 24.77 22.65
C HIS A 144 -9.60 23.56 22.24
N LYS A 145 -9.43 23.06 21.00
CA LYS A 145 -10.17 21.87 20.52
C LYS A 145 -9.68 20.60 21.22
N ILE A 146 -8.37 20.48 21.42
CA ILE A 146 -7.79 19.36 22.16
C ILE A 146 -8.23 19.40 23.62
N ALA A 147 -8.15 20.58 24.26
CA ALA A 147 -8.60 20.73 25.64
C ALA A 147 -10.10 20.38 25.79
N ALA A 148 -10.96 20.84 24.86
CA ALA A 148 -12.37 20.50 24.88
C ALA A 148 -12.63 18.98 24.74
N ALA A 149 -11.93 18.31 23.84
CA ALA A 149 -12.03 16.86 23.67
C ALA A 149 -11.54 16.10 24.92
N LEU A 150 -10.42 16.52 25.50
CA LEU A 150 -9.88 15.90 26.71
C LEU A 150 -10.73 16.19 27.97
N ASN A 151 -11.37 17.34 28.06
CA ASN A 151 -12.29 17.65 29.16
C ASN A 151 -13.59 16.83 29.06
N LYS A 152 -14.05 16.54 27.84
CA LYS A 152 -15.19 15.63 27.60
C LYS A 152 -14.87 14.19 27.98
N HIS A 153 -13.60 13.81 27.93
CA HIS A 153 -13.11 12.51 28.37
C HIS A 153 -13.15 12.39 29.90
N SER A 154 -14.33 12.09 30.45
CA SER A 154 -14.51 11.93 31.90
C SER A 154 -15.18 10.60 32.27
N THR A 155 -16.00 10.02 31.39
CA THR A 155 -16.60 8.70 31.61
C THR A 155 -16.58 7.88 30.33
N TYR A 156 -15.95 6.71 30.38
CA TYR A 156 -15.97 5.77 29.27
C TYR A 156 -17.40 5.23 29.09
N ASN A 157 -17.98 5.50 27.92
CA ASN A 157 -19.30 4.99 27.55
C ASN A 157 -19.15 3.94 26.43
N PRO A 158 -19.47 2.66 26.69
CA PRO A 158 -19.40 1.59 25.70
C PRO A 158 -20.25 1.85 24.44
N ASN A 159 -21.33 2.62 24.55
CA ASN A 159 -22.21 2.91 23.42
C ASN A 159 -21.57 3.89 22.44
N ASP A 160 -20.83 4.87 22.93
CA ASP A 160 -20.14 5.86 22.09
C ASP A 160 -19.00 5.18 21.32
N PHE A 161 -18.29 4.26 21.99
CA PHE A 161 -17.24 3.45 21.36
C PHE A 161 -17.80 2.60 20.20
N LYS A 162 -18.91 1.89 20.44
CA LYS A 162 -19.58 1.08 19.40
C LYS A 162 -20.08 1.93 18.23
N ARG A 163 -20.49 3.17 18.48
CA ARG A 163 -20.97 4.08 17.43
C ARG A 163 -19.84 4.48 16.48
N LEU A 164 -18.69 4.87 17.03
CA LEU A 164 -17.50 5.20 16.22
C LEU A 164 -16.91 3.98 15.50
N SER A 165 -17.02 2.78 16.07
CA SER A 165 -16.50 1.58 15.42
C SER A 165 -17.33 1.14 14.22
N LYS A 166 -18.66 1.34 14.26
CA LYS A 166 -19.58 0.93 13.18
C LYS A 166 -19.40 1.75 11.90
N PHE A 167 -19.15 3.04 12.03
CA PHE A 167 -18.96 3.96 10.89
C PHE A 167 -17.80 3.56 9.96
N ASN A 168 -16.86 2.74 10.43
CA ASN A 168 -15.69 2.30 9.66
C ASN A 168 -15.89 0.96 8.92
N ILE A 169 -16.98 0.24 9.20
CA ILE A 169 -17.25 -1.07 8.59
C ILE A 169 -18.02 -0.88 7.28
N GLU A 170 -18.95 0.07 7.22
CA GLU A 170 -19.79 0.34 6.05
C GLU A 170 -18.99 0.82 4.82
N ASP A 171 -17.89 1.56 5.03
CA ASP A 171 -17.00 2.00 3.94
C ASP A 171 -16.14 0.86 3.34
N LYS A 172 -16.04 -0.30 4.01
CA LYS A 172 -15.32 -1.47 3.49
C LYS A 172 -16.16 -2.37 2.58
N GLU A 173 -17.49 -2.31 2.66
CA GLU A 173 -18.36 -3.14 1.83
C GLU A 173 -18.68 -2.51 0.47
N ASN A 174 -18.30 -1.25 0.25
CA ASN A 174 -18.57 -0.50 -0.98
C ASN A 174 -17.31 -0.09 -1.77
N SER A 175 -16.13 -0.67 -1.50
CA SER A 175 -14.88 -0.36 -2.22
C SER A 175 -14.10 -1.59 -2.65
#